data_AF-A0A023J726-F1
#
_entry.id   AF-A0A023J726-F1
#
_cell.length_a   1.000
_cell.length_b   1.000
_cell.length_c   1.000
_cell.angle_alpha   90.00
_cell.angle_beta   90.00
_cell.angle_gamma   90.00
#
_symmetry.space_group_name_H-M   'P 1'
#
loop_
_entity.id
_entity.type
_entity.pdbx_description
1 polymer ?
#
loop_
_entity_poly.entity_id
_entity_poly.type
_entity_poly.pdbx_seq_one_letter_code
_entity_poly.pdbx_strand_id
1 'polypeptide(L)'
;MKTQLLHLLLIVFPLCAPQLVFGQAPNLGTASNFVLFSTNGAVSNSGISHITGEVGTNNGSSTSFGNVDGSMHDGDAASIQCAADLLIAYNELNAVIPGFFPAPLLGNGQTLNAGTYSIPGASTLNLNLNLDAQGDPNAVFIFQIQGPLSTNADSKVKLLNGALACNVFWKVEGLVSMASGSTMRGTIIANNAAIEMNTGDTLEGRALSTAGAITVDGILAYTPIGCGSPVLDGPIAPTLGAAACYAIFSTDGAVTNTGTTTITGDVGSNSGSPTGFDPLLVTGEIHLIPDGSTAQCANDLLVAYNYINTLPYDIELLYPAQFGKNLVLTPHTYLMGGAATFTDSLYLNAQGNPDAVFVIQINGALSTSTYSKVLLINGAQSKNVYWKVEGAVSINDYSVFCGTIICNNGALGAINTGVTLNGRALTTAGALNTFSIDAIAPNLPLNCESVGVSTIEITDEVMAIYPNPFNQMTTISIHDASESNSYVLEIYNAMGEQMINTIITNPSTPLDFTDFNSGMFFYKVFSNQQVIQTGKLIAQ
;
A
#
# COMPACT_ATOMS: atom_id res chain seq x y z
N MET A 1 7.60 81.55 -13.43
CA MET A 1 8.81 80.70 -13.32
C MET A 1 8.84 79.89 -12.01
N LYS A 2 7.81 79.10 -11.68
CA LYS A 2 7.83 78.19 -10.51
C LYS A 2 7.20 76.81 -10.74
N THR A 3 6.63 76.54 -11.91
CA THR A 3 5.92 75.28 -12.20
C THR A 3 6.68 74.32 -13.14
N GLN A 4 7.78 74.75 -13.76
CA GLN A 4 8.56 73.89 -14.66
C GLN A 4 9.75 73.18 -14.00
N LEU A 5 10.10 73.49 -12.74
CA LEU A 5 11.19 72.79 -12.04
C LEU A 5 10.71 71.54 -11.27
N LEU A 6 9.40 71.42 -11.00
CA LEU A 6 8.85 70.30 -10.22
C LEU A 6 8.66 69.02 -11.06
N HIS A 7 8.65 69.13 -12.38
CA HIS A 7 8.47 68.00 -13.30
C HIS A 7 9.80 67.38 -13.75
N LEU A 8 10.95 67.98 -13.42
CA LEU A 8 12.27 67.41 -13.71
C LEU A 8 12.81 66.54 -12.56
N LEU A 9 12.26 66.67 -11.34
CA LEU A 9 12.74 65.92 -10.18
C LEU A 9 12.02 64.57 -9.94
N LEU A 10 10.95 64.27 -10.68
CA LEU A 10 10.17 63.03 -10.51
C LEU A 10 10.47 61.93 -11.54
N ILE A 11 11.37 62.17 -12.50
CA ILE A 11 11.65 61.23 -13.60
C ILE A 11 13.03 60.53 -13.45
N VAL A 12 13.81 60.82 -12.41
CA VAL A 12 15.17 60.24 -12.22
C VAL A 12 15.25 59.20 -11.08
N PHE A 13 14.15 58.80 -10.45
CA PHE A 13 14.15 57.72 -9.45
C PHE A 13 12.95 56.78 -9.69
N PRO A 14 13.09 55.84 -10.64
CA PRO A 14 13.23 54.45 -10.22
C PRO A 14 14.18 53.69 -11.16
N LEU A 15 15.49 53.88 -11.04
CA LEU A 15 16.47 53.04 -11.73
C LEU A 15 17.41 52.29 -10.77
N CYS A 16 17.04 52.20 -9.49
CA CYS A 16 17.86 51.56 -8.45
C CYS A 16 17.04 50.72 -7.46
N ALA A 17 15.88 50.20 -7.88
CA ALA A 17 15.26 49.09 -7.16
C ALA A 17 15.90 47.79 -7.70
N PRO A 18 16.54 46.96 -6.87
CA PRO A 18 17.00 45.66 -7.33
C PRO A 18 15.79 44.88 -7.85
N GLN A 19 15.79 44.51 -9.13
CA GLN A 19 14.84 43.52 -9.62
C GLN A 19 15.23 42.20 -8.97
N LEU A 20 14.45 41.76 -7.97
CA LEU A 20 14.56 40.41 -7.44
C LEU A 20 14.10 39.47 -8.57
N VAL A 21 15.07 38.91 -9.28
CA VAL A 21 14.84 37.80 -10.21
C VAL A 21 14.75 36.55 -9.36
N PHE A 22 13.53 36.04 -9.15
CA PHE A 22 13.35 34.71 -8.57
C PHE A 22 13.77 33.68 -9.62
N GLY A 23 14.65 32.75 -9.25
CA GLY A 23 15.01 31.64 -10.12
C GLY A 23 13.78 30.78 -10.39
N GLN A 24 13.52 30.43 -11.64
CA GLN A 24 12.54 29.42 -11.98
C GLN A 24 13.18 28.03 -11.75
N ALA A 25 12.42 27.10 -11.17
CA ALA A 25 12.87 25.71 -11.08
C ALA A 25 13.11 25.15 -12.50
N PRO A 26 14.28 24.53 -12.79
CA PRO A 26 14.54 23.90 -14.08
C PRO A 26 13.57 22.74 -14.32
N ASN A 27 13.25 22.49 -15.60
CA ASN A 27 12.50 21.30 -15.95
C ASN A 27 13.44 20.09 -16.02
N LEU A 28 13.23 19.11 -15.14
CA LEU A 28 14.04 17.90 -15.11
C LEU A 28 13.64 16.85 -16.15
N GLY A 29 12.49 17.00 -16.84
CA GLY A 29 11.99 15.98 -17.76
C GLY A 29 11.92 14.60 -17.10
N THR A 30 12.38 13.57 -17.80
CA THR A 30 12.45 12.20 -17.28
C THR A 30 13.51 12.01 -16.19
N ALA A 31 14.50 12.90 -16.06
CA ALA A 31 15.44 12.88 -14.94
C ALA A 31 14.77 13.15 -13.58
N SER A 32 13.52 13.66 -13.58
CA SER A 32 12.71 13.77 -12.37
C SER A 32 12.35 12.43 -11.73
N ASN A 33 12.32 11.34 -12.50
CA ASN A 33 12.00 9.99 -12.00
C ASN A 33 13.17 9.33 -11.27
N PHE A 34 14.40 9.76 -11.58
CA PHE A 34 15.61 9.16 -11.04
C PHE A 34 16.02 9.77 -9.70
N VAL A 35 16.40 8.90 -8.77
CA VAL A 35 17.06 9.28 -7.52
C VAL A 35 18.58 9.22 -7.66
N LEU A 36 19.11 8.23 -8.38
CA LEU A 36 20.54 8.10 -8.72
C LEU A 36 20.68 7.91 -10.23
N PHE A 37 21.40 8.79 -10.92
CA PHE A 37 21.61 8.63 -12.36
C PHE A 37 22.94 9.18 -12.86
N SER A 38 23.63 8.43 -13.71
CA SER A 38 24.79 8.93 -14.45
C SER A 38 24.59 8.83 -15.96
N THR A 39 24.80 9.93 -16.68
CA THR A 39 24.84 9.89 -18.15
C THR A 39 26.03 9.06 -18.66
N ASN A 40 27.15 9.08 -17.95
CA ASN A 40 28.37 8.36 -18.33
C ASN A 40 29.23 8.06 -17.10
N GLY A 41 29.08 6.87 -16.54
CA GLY A 41 29.74 6.44 -15.32
C GLY A 41 29.05 5.22 -14.70
N ALA A 42 29.80 4.48 -13.88
CA ALA A 42 29.23 3.41 -13.07
C ALA A 42 28.36 3.98 -11.94
N VAL A 43 27.33 3.24 -11.56
CA VAL A 43 26.51 3.54 -10.38
C VAL A 43 26.64 2.35 -9.44
N SER A 44 27.18 2.53 -8.25
CA SER A 44 27.53 1.42 -7.37
C SER A 44 27.04 1.64 -5.95
N ASN A 45 26.61 0.55 -5.34
CA ASN A 45 26.20 0.50 -3.94
C ASN A 45 27.12 -0.41 -3.12
N SER A 46 27.45 -0.01 -1.91
CA SER A 46 27.93 -0.89 -0.84
C SER A 46 27.00 -0.81 0.38
N GLY A 47 27.05 -1.84 1.21
CA GLY A 47 26.13 -1.93 2.35
C GLY A 47 24.66 -2.05 1.94
N ILE A 48 23.77 -1.77 2.89
CA ILE A 48 22.32 -1.82 2.70
C ILE A 48 21.81 -0.39 2.55
N SER A 49 21.41 -0.01 1.34
CA SER A 49 20.78 1.28 1.05
C SER A 49 19.27 1.14 0.88
N HIS A 50 18.54 2.21 1.22
CA HIS A 50 17.11 2.36 1.00
C HIS A 50 16.90 3.45 -0.04
N ILE A 51 16.36 3.05 -1.18
CA ILE A 51 16.30 3.91 -2.36
C ILE A 51 14.89 3.88 -2.92
N THR A 52 14.28 5.06 -3.06
CA THR A 52 12.96 5.26 -3.68
C THR A 52 13.09 6.18 -4.89
N GLY A 53 12.71 5.68 -6.06
CA GLY A 53 12.93 6.30 -7.36
C GLY A 53 13.88 5.49 -8.24
N GLU A 54 13.91 5.84 -9.51
CA GLU A 54 14.66 5.11 -10.54
C GLU A 54 16.17 5.23 -10.33
N VAL A 55 16.90 4.15 -10.61
CA VAL A 55 18.37 4.10 -10.54
C VAL A 55 18.92 3.68 -11.89
N GLY A 56 19.98 4.32 -12.38
CA GLY A 56 20.55 3.86 -13.63
C GLY A 56 21.75 4.62 -14.17
N THR A 57 22.25 4.13 -15.30
CA THR A 57 23.27 4.81 -16.08
C THR A 57 23.06 4.61 -17.58
N ASN A 58 23.28 5.66 -18.35
CA ASN A 58 23.19 5.58 -19.81
C ASN A 58 24.44 4.95 -20.45
N ASN A 59 25.61 5.09 -19.81
CA ASN A 59 26.85 4.45 -20.24
C ASN A 59 27.67 4.02 -19.02
N GLY A 60 27.55 2.76 -18.65
CA GLY A 60 28.13 2.18 -17.44
C GLY A 60 27.36 0.94 -17.01
N SER A 61 27.39 0.63 -15.71
CA SER A 61 26.50 -0.37 -15.11
C SER A 61 26.14 0.01 -13.68
N SER A 62 24.93 -0.34 -13.26
CA SER A 62 24.46 -0.31 -11.88
C SER A 62 24.86 -1.61 -11.17
N THR A 63 25.62 -1.53 -10.08
CA THR A 63 26.17 -2.74 -9.42
C THR A 63 25.96 -2.76 -7.90
N SER A 64 25.77 -3.97 -7.36
CA SER A 64 25.70 -4.25 -5.91
C SER A 64 24.53 -3.59 -5.17
N PHE A 65 23.45 -3.22 -5.87
CA PHE A 65 22.19 -2.83 -5.25
C PHE A 65 21.46 -4.05 -4.68
N GLY A 66 20.70 -3.83 -3.61
CA GLY A 66 19.67 -4.75 -3.13
C GLY A 66 18.34 -4.46 -3.81
N ASN A 67 17.23 -4.69 -3.10
CA ASN A 67 15.92 -4.23 -3.57
C ASN A 67 15.85 -2.70 -3.56
N VAL A 68 15.39 -2.13 -4.67
CA VAL A 68 15.17 -0.69 -4.87
C VAL A 68 13.67 -0.48 -5.07
N ASP A 69 13.11 0.55 -4.45
CA ASP A 69 11.73 1.00 -4.69
C ASP A 69 11.69 1.90 -5.94
N GLY A 70 11.98 1.30 -7.08
CA GLY A 70 12.13 1.91 -8.39
C GLY A 70 12.75 0.90 -9.36
N SER A 71 12.68 1.17 -10.66
CA SER A 71 13.30 0.34 -11.69
C SER A 71 14.80 0.66 -11.85
N MET A 72 15.50 -0.31 -12.45
CA MET A 72 16.93 -0.21 -12.76
C MET A 72 17.11 -0.03 -14.27
N HIS A 73 17.75 1.06 -14.68
CA HIS A 73 17.86 1.46 -16.10
C HIS A 73 19.32 1.61 -16.55
N ASP A 74 19.89 0.57 -17.15
CA ASP A 74 21.27 0.56 -17.64
C ASP A 74 21.31 0.46 -19.18
N GLY A 75 21.68 1.57 -19.86
CA GLY A 75 21.84 1.61 -21.32
C GLY A 75 20.57 1.34 -22.14
N ASP A 76 19.38 1.61 -21.59
CA ASP A 76 18.09 1.43 -22.25
C ASP A 76 17.48 2.76 -22.73
N ALA A 77 16.26 2.71 -23.25
CA ALA A 77 15.58 3.91 -23.76
C ALA A 77 15.29 4.95 -22.68
N ALA A 78 15.03 4.53 -21.43
CA ALA A 78 14.76 5.43 -20.33
C ALA A 78 16.02 6.16 -19.88
N SER A 79 17.16 5.46 -19.77
CA SER A 79 18.43 6.09 -19.44
C SER A 79 18.95 7.00 -20.56
N ILE A 80 18.70 6.68 -21.83
CA ILE A 80 19.00 7.57 -22.97
C ILE A 80 18.22 8.89 -22.86
N GLN A 81 16.91 8.83 -22.61
CA GLN A 81 16.09 10.04 -22.48
C GLN A 81 16.46 10.83 -21.23
N CYS A 82 16.72 10.16 -20.11
CA CYS A 82 17.17 10.79 -18.87
C CYS A 82 18.47 11.57 -19.07
N ALA A 83 19.44 11.01 -19.80
CA ALA A 83 20.69 11.70 -20.13
C ALA A 83 20.47 13.00 -20.93
N ALA A 84 19.55 12.98 -21.90
CA ALA A 84 19.20 14.17 -22.69
C ALA A 84 18.52 15.25 -21.84
N ASP A 85 17.54 14.86 -21.02
CA ASP A 85 16.78 15.77 -20.16
C ASP A 85 17.67 16.34 -19.05
N LEU A 86 18.57 15.55 -18.47
CA LEU A 86 19.56 16.00 -17.50
C LEU A 86 20.49 17.07 -18.10
N LEU A 87 20.92 16.90 -19.34
CA LEU A 87 21.76 17.90 -20.01
C LEU A 87 21.00 19.23 -20.22
N ILE A 88 19.70 19.16 -20.56
CA ILE A 88 18.84 20.34 -20.66
C ILE A 88 18.73 21.05 -19.31
N ALA A 89 18.38 20.32 -18.25
CA ALA A 89 18.27 20.86 -16.90
C ALA A 89 19.58 21.48 -16.40
N TYR A 90 20.72 20.84 -16.68
CA TYR A 90 22.04 21.39 -16.38
C TYR A 90 22.27 22.73 -17.10
N ASN A 91 21.95 22.82 -18.40
CA ASN A 91 22.13 24.03 -19.18
C ASN A 91 21.22 25.17 -18.71
N GLU A 92 19.97 24.85 -18.33
CA GLU A 92 19.04 25.80 -17.71
C GLU A 92 19.64 26.36 -16.41
N LEU A 93 20.06 25.48 -15.50
CA LEU A 93 20.69 25.87 -14.24
C LEU A 93 21.95 26.69 -14.44
N ASN A 94 22.76 26.36 -15.45
CA ASN A 94 23.98 27.09 -15.78
C ASN A 94 23.71 28.51 -16.33
N ALA A 95 22.59 28.70 -17.02
CA ALA A 95 22.21 29.99 -17.61
C ALA A 95 21.56 30.96 -16.62
N VAL A 96 21.10 30.47 -15.45
CA VAL A 96 20.48 31.33 -14.43
C VAL A 96 21.48 32.38 -13.94
N ILE A 97 21.05 33.63 -13.86
CA ILE A 97 21.88 34.73 -13.37
C ILE A 97 21.85 34.75 -11.83
N PRO A 98 23.01 34.67 -11.14
CA PRO A 98 23.08 34.73 -9.69
C PRO A 98 22.66 36.09 -9.13
N GLY A 99 21.92 36.07 -8.02
CA GLY A 99 21.61 37.26 -7.22
C GLY A 99 22.44 37.37 -5.94
N PHE A 100 23.06 36.27 -5.50
CA PHE A 100 23.77 36.16 -4.24
C PHE A 100 25.13 35.49 -4.40
N PHE A 101 26.12 35.91 -3.61
CA PHE A 101 27.51 35.46 -3.71
C PHE A 101 28.10 35.14 -2.33
N PRO A 102 27.65 34.06 -1.68
CA PRO A 102 28.17 33.68 -0.37
C PRO A 102 29.62 33.17 -0.46
N ALA A 103 30.30 33.12 0.69
CA ALA A 103 31.60 32.49 0.78
C ALA A 103 31.50 30.97 0.55
N PRO A 104 32.60 30.28 0.19
CA PRO A 104 32.57 28.84 -0.09
C PRO A 104 32.21 27.93 1.09
N LEU A 105 32.33 28.43 2.33
CA LEU A 105 31.83 27.74 3.52
C LEU A 105 30.33 28.01 3.69
N LEU A 106 29.52 26.99 3.48
CA LEU A 106 28.08 26.99 3.75
C LEU A 106 27.78 26.33 5.10
N GLY A 107 26.66 26.74 5.71
CA GLY A 107 26.14 26.13 6.94
C GLY A 107 26.51 26.91 8.19
N ASN A 108 26.92 26.24 9.27
CA ASN A 108 27.16 26.85 10.60
C ASN A 108 25.96 27.63 11.16
N GLY A 109 24.74 27.18 10.85
CA GLY A 109 23.50 27.86 11.24
C GLY A 109 23.08 28.99 10.29
N GLN A 110 23.82 29.20 9.19
CA GLN A 110 23.46 30.15 8.14
C GLN A 110 22.04 29.86 7.65
N THR A 111 21.26 30.93 7.47
CA THR A 111 19.93 30.88 6.88
C THR A 111 19.96 31.63 5.56
N LEU A 112 19.50 30.98 4.50
CA LEU A 112 19.42 31.50 3.15
C LEU A 112 17.96 31.51 2.72
N ASN A 113 17.53 32.60 2.08
CA ASN A 113 16.19 32.73 1.52
C ASN A 113 16.17 32.23 0.07
N ALA A 114 14.99 32.22 -0.56
CA ALA A 114 14.87 31.89 -1.98
C ALA A 114 15.81 32.75 -2.85
N GLY A 115 16.46 32.12 -3.84
CA GLY A 115 17.37 32.83 -4.73
C GLY A 115 18.40 31.93 -5.43
N THR A 116 19.15 32.56 -6.33
CA THR A 116 20.27 31.94 -7.05
C THR A 116 21.59 32.41 -6.45
N TYR A 117 22.36 31.47 -5.93
CA TYR A 117 23.63 31.63 -5.23
C TYR A 117 24.78 31.15 -6.11
N SER A 118 25.77 32.01 -6.37
CA SER A 118 27.02 31.61 -7.03
C SER A 118 28.15 31.58 -6.03
N ILE A 119 28.81 30.43 -5.95
CA ILE A 119 29.90 30.20 -5.01
C ILE A 119 31.19 29.94 -5.80
N PRO A 120 32.23 30.77 -5.61
CA PRO A 120 33.46 30.63 -6.37
C PRO A 120 34.30 29.47 -5.83
N GLY A 121 34.49 28.41 -6.63
CA GLY A 121 35.42 27.34 -6.31
C GLY A 121 34.89 26.26 -5.37
N ALA A 122 35.84 25.55 -4.75
CA ALA A 122 35.58 24.45 -3.83
C ALA A 122 34.78 24.91 -2.62
N SER A 123 33.64 24.25 -2.38
CA SER A 123 32.68 24.60 -1.35
C SER A 123 32.53 23.48 -0.33
N THR A 124 32.32 23.85 0.93
CA THR A 124 32.10 22.89 2.01
C THR A 124 30.86 23.26 2.78
N LEU A 125 29.97 22.29 2.97
CA LEU A 125 28.86 22.38 3.91
C LEU A 125 29.30 21.88 5.28
N ASN A 126 29.09 22.70 6.32
CA ASN A 126 29.39 22.32 7.70
C ASN A 126 28.19 22.56 8.61
N LEU A 127 27.88 21.61 9.51
CA LEU A 127 26.73 21.70 10.42
C LEU A 127 25.44 22.00 9.65
N ASN A 128 24.56 22.86 10.19
CA ASN A 128 23.27 23.16 9.59
C ASN A 128 23.37 24.31 8.57
N LEU A 129 22.79 24.12 7.37
CA LEU A 129 22.38 25.18 6.45
C LEU A 129 20.84 25.21 6.43
N ASN A 130 20.24 26.34 6.72
CA ASN A 130 18.79 26.50 6.70
C ASN A 130 18.34 27.20 5.41
N LEU A 131 17.39 26.61 4.71
CA LEU A 131 16.73 27.18 3.53
C LEU A 131 15.33 27.62 3.95
N ASP A 132 15.10 28.93 3.97
CA ASP A 132 13.87 29.54 4.46
C ASP A 132 13.03 30.09 3.29
N ALA A 133 11.87 29.48 3.09
CA ALA A 133 10.92 29.89 2.06
C ALA A 133 10.09 31.12 2.46
N GLN A 134 10.18 31.57 3.70
CA GLN A 134 9.43 32.71 4.23
C GLN A 134 7.91 32.60 4.02
N GLY A 135 7.37 31.37 4.01
CA GLY A 135 5.96 31.07 3.78
C GLY A 135 5.56 30.87 2.32
N ASP A 136 6.48 31.00 1.36
CA ASP A 136 6.21 30.76 -0.07
C ASP A 136 6.54 29.32 -0.48
N PRO A 137 5.55 28.44 -0.70
CA PRO A 137 5.81 27.05 -1.12
C PRO A 137 6.46 26.94 -2.52
N ASN A 138 6.45 28.01 -3.31
CA ASN A 138 7.11 28.08 -4.62
C ASN A 138 8.54 28.66 -4.54
N ALA A 139 9.06 28.91 -3.33
CA ALA A 139 10.42 29.38 -3.13
C ALA A 139 11.45 28.43 -3.73
N VAL A 140 12.28 28.95 -4.64
CA VAL A 140 13.34 28.20 -5.34
C VAL A 140 14.72 28.60 -4.82
N PHE A 141 15.57 27.59 -4.61
CA PHE A 141 16.96 27.76 -4.16
C PHE A 141 17.87 27.11 -5.18
N ILE A 142 18.70 27.91 -5.85
CA ILE A 142 19.67 27.42 -6.85
C ILE A 142 21.07 27.73 -6.36
N PHE A 143 21.91 26.71 -6.22
CA PHE A 143 23.32 26.84 -5.88
C PHE A 143 24.17 26.48 -7.09
N GLN A 144 24.87 27.47 -7.65
CA GLN A 144 25.88 27.30 -8.69
C GLN A 144 27.26 27.29 -8.05
N ILE A 145 27.83 26.09 -7.89
CA ILE A 145 29.14 25.88 -7.27
C ILE A 145 30.17 25.70 -8.37
N GLN A 146 31.10 26.65 -8.49
CA GLN A 146 32.15 26.66 -9.52
C GLN A 146 33.37 25.82 -9.10
N GLY A 147 33.15 24.63 -8.55
CA GLY A 147 34.17 23.70 -8.07
C GLY A 147 33.55 22.47 -7.40
N PRO A 148 34.33 21.66 -6.66
CA PRO A 148 33.79 20.53 -5.90
C PRO A 148 32.94 21.00 -4.72
N LEU A 149 31.98 20.16 -4.32
CA LEU A 149 31.17 20.32 -3.11
C LEU A 149 31.50 19.17 -2.14
N SER A 150 31.91 19.50 -0.92
CA SER A 150 32.02 18.53 0.17
C SER A 150 31.07 18.82 1.31
N THR A 151 30.71 17.81 2.09
CA THR A 151 30.08 17.99 3.39
C THR A 151 31.00 17.48 4.50
N ASN A 152 31.00 18.14 5.66
CA ASN A 152 31.54 17.55 6.87
C ASN A 152 30.53 16.54 7.46
N ALA A 153 31.01 15.61 8.28
CA ALA A 153 30.15 14.62 8.94
C ALA A 153 28.97 15.27 9.66
N ASP A 154 27.82 14.63 9.61
CA ASP A 154 26.55 15.07 10.22
C ASP A 154 26.04 16.45 9.75
N SER A 155 26.54 17.00 8.64
CA SER A 155 26.05 18.27 8.10
C SER A 155 24.63 18.12 7.55
N LYS A 156 23.79 19.16 7.70
CA LYS A 156 22.36 19.09 7.38
C LYS A 156 21.88 20.31 6.61
N VAL A 157 21.21 20.07 5.49
CA VAL A 157 20.35 21.07 4.85
C VAL A 157 18.96 20.95 5.45
N LYS A 158 18.45 22.02 6.06
CA LYS A 158 17.14 22.09 6.70
C LYS A 158 16.20 22.96 5.88
N LEU A 159 14.98 22.49 5.68
CA LEU A 159 13.92 23.24 5.01
C LEU A 159 13.02 23.90 6.05
N LEU A 160 12.85 25.22 5.96
CA LEU A 160 12.06 26.01 6.89
C LEU A 160 10.91 26.72 6.19
N ASN A 161 9.84 26.96 6.94
CA ASN A 161 8.71 27.83 6.58
C ASN A 161 8.13 27.57 5.17
N GLY A 162 7.95 26.29 4.81
CA GLY A 162 7.35 25.89 3.53
C GLY A 162 8.35 25.61 2.41
N ALA A 163 9.67 25.66 2.66
CA ALA A 163 10.66 25.25 1.67
C ALA A 163 10.49 23.77 1.33
N LEU A 164 10.55 23.45 0.03
CA LEU A 164 10.38 22.09 -0.49
C LEU A 164 11.66 21.61 -1.14
N ALA A 165 12.07 20.36 -0.88
CA ALA A 165 13.27 19.79 -1.47
C ALA A 165 13.23 19.77 -3.00
N CYS A 166 12.05 19.57 -3.60
CA CYS A 166 11.87 19.60 -5.05
C CYS A 166 12.17 20.97 -5.69
N ASN A 167 12.26 22.05 -4.91
CA ASN A 167 12.65 23.39 -5.35
C ASN A 167 14.10 23.78 -4.99
N VAL A 168 14.92 22.82 -4.54
CA VAL A 168 16.34 23.04 -4.21
C VAL A 168 17.22 22.38 -5.26
N PHE A 169 18.15 23.13 -5.85
CA PHE A 169 19.03 22.67 -6.92
C PHE A 169 20.48 22.99 -6.64
N TRP A 170 21.36 22.02 -6.85
CA TRP A 170 22.81 22.15 -6.70
C TRP A 170 23.47 21.83 -8.03
N LYS A 171 23.91 22.84 -8.78
CA LYS A 171 24.72 22.67 -9.98
C LYS A 171 26.19 22.79 -9.58
N VAL A 172 26.94 21.69 -9.72
CA VAL A 172 28.30 21.56 -9.18
C VAL A 172 29.28 21.28 -10.31
N GLU A 173 30.29 22.13 -10.47
CA GLU A 173 31.39 21.97 -11.43
C GLU A 173 32.57 21.18 -10.84
N GLY A 174 32.28 19.99 -10.30
CA GLY A 174 33.28 19.16 -9.64
C GLY A 174 32.69 18.03 -8.80
N LEU A 175 33.59 17.27 -8.16
CA LEU A 175 33.23 16.16 -7.27
C LEU A 175 32.25 16.61 -6.20
N VAL A 176 31.19 15.85 -6.01
CA VAL A 176 30.33 15.93 -4.82
C VAL A 176 30.74 14.80 -3.88
N SER A 177 31.23 15.13 -2.68
CA SER A 177 31.66 14.13 -1.69
C SER A 177 31.00 14.41 -0.35
N MET A 178 30.04 13.58 0.02
CA MET A 178 29.27 13.74 1.26
C MET A 178 29.88 12.88 2.35
N ALA A 179 30.34 13.48 3.46
CA ALA A 179 30.83 12.73 4.61
C ALA A 179 29.66 12.09 5.39
N SER A 180 29.94 10.99 6.08
CA SER A 180 28.94 10.14 6.76
C SER A 180 27.95 10.92 7.63
N GLY A 181 26.69 10.50 7.59
CA GLY A 181 25.59 11.08 8.38
C GLY A 181 25.04 12.40 7.81
N SER A 182 25.45 12.79 6.60
CA SER A 182 24.99 14.03 5.98
C SER A 182 23.52 13.96 5.59
N THR A 183 22.79 15.04 5.81
CA THR A 183 21.39 15.20 5.38
C THR A 183 21.32 16.24 4.27
N MET A 184 21.19 15.79 3.02
CA MET A 184 21.05 16.65 1.86
C MET A 184 19.59 16.79 1.41
N ARG A 185 19.29 17.92 0.78
CA ARG A 185 17.97 18.27 0.25
C ARG A 185 18.12 18.84 -1.16
N GLY A 186 17.35 18.33 -2.10
CA GLY A 186 17.29 18.83 -3.47
C GLY A 186 18.00 18.00 -4.53
N THR A 187 17.93 18.49 -5.76
CA THR A 187 18.53 17.85 -6.93
C THR A 187 19.96 18.33 -7.11
N ILE A 188 20.90 17.42 -6.93
CA ILE A 188 22.33 17.61 -7.15
C ILE A 188 22.65 17.17 -8.58
N ILE A 189 23.22 18.08 -9.36
CA ILE A 189 23.75 17.85 -10.70
C ILE A 189 25.25 18.11 -10.69
N ALA A 190 26.03 17.03 -10.65
CA ALA A 190 27.48 17.07 -10.78
C ALA A 190 27.87 17.06 -12.27
N ASN A 191 28.49 18.14 -12.73
CA ASN A 191 28.92 18.25 -14.11
C ASN A 191 30.32 17.68 -14.30
N ASN A 192 30.47 16.72 -15.23
CA ASN A 192 31.74 16.06 -15.53
C ASN A 192 32.49 15.54 -14.29
N ALA A 193 31.74 15.12 -13.26
CA ALA A 193 32.31 14.69 -12.00
C ALA A 193 31.48 13.61 -11.31
N ALA A 194 32.13 12.92 -10.38
CA ALA A 194 31.52 11.87 -9.57
C ALA A 194 30.67 12.45 -8.42
N ILE A 195 29.81 11.59 -7.87
CA ILE A 195 29.06 11.82 -6.63
C ILE A 195 29.36 10.65 -5.67
N GLU A 196 29.74 10.97 -4.45
CA GLU A 196 30.05 10.01 -3.39
C GLU A 196 29.15 10.29 -2.19
N MET A 197 28.39 9.28 -1.76
CA MET A 197 27.58 9.33 -0.55
C MET A 197 28.02 8.19 0.38
N ASN A 198 28.24 8.53 1.65
CA ASN A 198 28.80 7.62 2.64
C ASN A 198 27.74 7.09 3.62
N THR A 199 28.14 6.15 4.47
CA THR A 199 27.25 5.49 5.43
C THR A 199 26.39 6.47 6.22
N GLY A 200 25.08 6.22 6.26
CA GLY A 200 24.13 7.01 7.03
C GLY A 200 23.74 8.34 6.39
N ASP A 201 24.23 8.64 5.19
CA ASP A 201 23.76 9.79 4.43
C ASP A 201 22.28 9.66 4.07
N THR A 202 21.58 10.79 4.11
CA THR A 202 20.19 10.90 3.69
C THR A 202 20.03 11.95 2.60
N LEU A 203 19.26 11.62 1.56
CA LEU A 203 18.95 12.51 0.44
C LEU A 203 17.45 12.48 0.16
N GLU A 204 16.78 13.58 0.47
CA GLU A 204 15.45 13.87 -0.10
C GLU A 204 15.69 14.75 -1.31
N GLY A 205 15.79 14.13 -2.49
CA GLY A 205 16.46 14.75 -3.62
C GLY A 205 16.86 13.78 -4.71
N ARG A 206 17.87 14.18 -5.49
CA ARG A 206 18.42 13.38 -6.59
C ARG A 206 19.93 13.58 -6.66
N ALA A 207 20.68 12.52 -6.94
CA ALA A 207 22.10 12.58 -7.26
C ALA A 207 22.28 12.24 -8.74
N LEU A 208 22.53 13.27 -9.56
CA LEU A 208 22.58 13.18 -11.01
C LEU A 208 23.97 13.62 -11.49
N SER A 209 24.62 12.83 -12.34
CA SER A 209 25.91 13.18 -12.93
C SER A 209 25.84 13.24 -14.46
N THR A 210 26.36 14.31 -15.06
CA THR A 210 26.45 14.43 -16.53
C THR A 210 27.58 13.60 -17.12
N ALA A 211 28.61 13.28 -16.32
CA ALA A 211 29.66 12.31 -16.64
C ALA A 211 30.51 12.07 -15.39
N GLY A 212 30.36 10.93 -14.74
CA GLY A 212 31.06 10.57 -13.53
C GLY A 212 30.38 9.42 -12.80
N ALA A 213 31.15 8.69 -12.00
CA ALA A 213 30.59 7.61 -11.21
C ALA A 213 29.70 8.14 -10.07
N ILE A 214 28.68 7.36 -9.69
CA ILE A 214 27.93 7.59 -8.45
C ILE A 214 28.19 6.40 -7.55
N THR A 215 28.80 6.65 -6.38
CA THR A 215 29.07 5.62 -5.38
C THR A 215 28.29 5.93 -4.12
N VAL A 216 27.49 4.97 -3.65
CA VAL A 216 26.71 5.10 -2.41
C VAL A 216 27.04 3.96 -1.45
N ASP A 217 27.08 4.25 -0.16
CA ASP A 217 27.29 3.26 0.89
C ASP A 217 26.26 3.39 1.99
N GLY A 218 25.35 2.43 2.13
CA GLY A 218 24.39 2.38 3.24
C GLY A 218 23.59 3.67 3.46
N ILE A 219 22.94 4.19 2.42
CA ILE A 219 22.25 5.48 2.43
C ILE A 219 20.72 5.34 2.48
N LEU A 220 20.02 6.42 2.81
CA LEU A 220 18.58 6.59 2.54
C LEU A 220 18.38 7.70 1.51
N ALA A 221 17.99 7.36 0.28
CA ALA A 221 17.73 8.33 -0.78
C ALA A 221 16.33 8.16 -1.37
N TYR A 222 15.62 9.26 -1.58
CA TYR A 222 14.30 9.22 -2.20
C TYR A 222 14.03 10.50 -2.99
N THR A 223 13.31 10.36 -4.10
CA THR A 223 12.85 11.51 -4.87
C THR A 223 11.93 12.40 -4.03
N PRO A 224 12.06 13.74 -4.13
CA PRO A 224 11.25 14.65 -3.33
C PRO A 224 9.80 14.70 -3.86
N ILE A 225 8.84 14.68 -2.93
CA ILE A 225 7.42 14.91 -3.23
C ILE A 225 7.12 16.42 -3.30
N GLY A 226 5.98 16.78 -3.89
CA GLY A 226 5.58 18.18 -4.11
C GLY A 226 6.02 18.71 -5.47
N CYS A 227 5.93 20.03 -5.67
CA CYS A 227 6.25 20.72 -6.92
C CYS A 227 5.59 20.11 -8.19
N GLY A 228 4.37 19.56 -8.04
CA GLY A 228 3.65 18.91 -9.13
C GLY A 228 4.04 17.44 -9.39
N SER A 229 4.88 16.84 -8.55
CA SER A 229 5.10 15.38 -8.53
C SER A 229 3.75 14.66 -8.39
N PRO A 230 3.51 13.59 -9.17
CA PRO A 230 2.26 12.85 -9.11
C PRO A 230 2.06 12.26 -7.71
N VAL A 231 0.82 12.31 -7.22
CA VAL A 231 0.45 11.57 -6.01
C VAL A 231 0.41 10.09 -6.38
N LEU A 232 1.08 9.26 -5.57
CA LEU A 232 1.05 7.82 -5.75
C LEU A 232 -0.21 7.25 -5.08
N ASP A 233 -1.14 6.75 -5.90
CA ASP A 233 -2.35 6.09 -5.43
C ASP A 233 -2.18 4.56 -5.35
N GLY A 234 -1.22 3.99 -6.09
CA GLY A 234 -1.10 2.56 -6.30
C GLY A 234 -2.19 2.00 -7.23
N PRO A 235 -2.33 0.66 -7.33
CA PRO A 235 -3.38 0.05 -8.12
C PRO A 235 -4.76 0.22 -7.49
N ILE A 236 -5.82 -0.03 -8.26
CA ILE A 236 -7.16 -0.18 -7.69
C ILE A 236 -7.15 -1.41 -6.76
N ALA A 237 -7.69 -1.24 -5.55
CA ALA A 237 -7.76 -2.33 -4.58
C ALA A 237 -8.67 -3.48 -5.05
N PRO A 238 -8.30 -4.76 -4.83
CA PRO A 238 -9.17 -5.88 -5.10
C PRO A 238 -10.47 -5.80 -4.27
N THR A 239 -11.60 -6.06 -4.93
CA THR A 239 -12.88 -6.22 -4.22
C THR A 239 -12.91 -7.60 -3.56
N LEU A 240 -13.03 -7.63 -2.23
CA LEU A 240 -13.01 -8.88 -1.46
C LEU A 240 -14.39 -9.55 -1.34
N GLY A 241 -15.50 -8.86 -1.64
CA GLY A 241 -16.85 -9.43 -1.47
C GLY A 241 -17.08 -9.98 -0.05
N ALA A 242 -17.66 -11.17 0.05
CA ALA A 242 -17.86 -11.88 1.32
C ALA A 242 -16.55 -12.24 2.03
N ALA A 243 -15.44 -12.39 1.30
CA ALA A 243 -14.13 -12.63 1.92
C ALA A 243 -13.65 -11.44 2.79
N ALA A 244 -14.28 -10.26 2.65
CA ALA A 244 -14.04 -9.14 3.56
C ALA A 244 -14.50 -9.41 5.00
N CYS A 245 -15.42 -10.35 5.23
CA CYS A 245 -15.93 -10.68 6.57
C CYS A 245 -15.00 -11.60 7.37
N TYR A 246 -14.15 -12.35 6.67
CA TYR A 246 -13.27 -13.32 7.30
C TYR A 246 -11.95 -12.69 7.74
N ALA A 247 -11.51 -13.04 8.94
CA ALA A 247 -10.13 -12.84 9.37
C ALA A 247 -9.24 -14.03 8.98
N ILE A 248 -9.79 -15.25 9.11
CA ILE A 248 -9.08 -16.51 8.87
C ILE A 248 -9.96 -17.40 7.98
N PHE A 249 -9.48 -17.73 6.78
CA PHE A 249 -10.27 -18.55 5.86
C PHE A 249 -9.42 -19.44 4.95
N SER A 250 -9.92 -20.65 4.70
CA SER A 250 -9.41 -21.53 3.64
C SER A 250 -10.54 -22.00 2.73
N THR A 251 -10.39 -21.81 1.42
CA THR A 251 -11.32 -22.38 0.42
C THR A 251 -11.23 -23.90 0.40
N ASP A 252 -10.02 -24.44 0.41
CA ASP A 252 -9.78 -25.88 0.38
C ASP A 252 -8.59 -26.27 1.25
N GLY A 253 -8.86 -26.50 2.53
CA GLY A 253 -7.90 -26.97 3.50
C GLY A 253 -8.40 -26.90 4.93
N ALA A 254 -7.76 -27.67 5.81
CA ALA A 254 -8.04 -27.62 7.24
C ALA A 254 -7.66 -26.26 7.82
N VAL A 255 -8.50 -25.73 8.71
CA VAL A 255 -8.25 -24.50 9.47
C VAL A 255 -8.12 -24.87 10.94
N THR A 256 -6.95 -24.69 11.53
CA THR A 256 -6.67 -25.12 12.90
C THR A 256 -6.04 -24.01 13.73
N ASN A 257 -6.38 -24.00 15.02
CA ASN A 257 -5.74 -23.16 16.02
C ASN A 257 -5.14 -24.01 17.14
N THR A 258 -3.95 -23.63 17.61
CA THR A 258 -3.32 -24.17 18.81
C THR A 258 -3.06 -23.05 19.82
N GLY A 259 -3.54 -23.23 21.05
CA GLY A 259 -3.39 -22.23 22.12
C GLY A 259 -4.44 -21.12 22.06
N THR A 260 -4.17 -20.00 22.73
CA THR A 260 -5.15 -18.93 22.96
C THR A 260 -5.04 -17.86 21.88
N THR A 261 -6.03 -17.80 20.99
CA THR A 261 -6.06 -16.88 19.85
C THR A 261 -7.27 -15.95 19.96
N THR A 262 -7.07 -14.65 19.71
CA THR A 262 -8.13 -13.64 19.60
C THR A 262 -8.33 -13.24 18.15
N ILE A 263 -9.59 -13.13 17.72
CA ILE A 263 -9.94 -12.82 16.34
C ILE A 263 -11.05 -11.77 16.30
N THR A 264 -10.91 -10.80 15.41
CA THR A 264 -11.99 -9.92 14.95
C THR A 264 -12.25 -10.18 13.47
N GLY A 265 -13.42 -10.75 13.16
CA GLY A 265 -13.81 -11.28 11.85
C GLY A 265 -14.12 -12.78 11.90
N ASP A 266 -14.74 -13.29 10.84
CA ASP A 266 -15.19 -14.68 10.78
C ASP A 266 -14.03 -15.65 10.58
N VAL A 267 -14.26 -16.90 10.98
CA VAL A 267 -13.33 -18.03 10.84
C VAL A 267 -14.03 -19.16 10.12
N GLY A 268 -13.45 -19.68 9.04
CA GLY A 268 -14.11 -20.74 8.27
C GLY A 268 -13.19 -21.55 7.37
N SER A 269 -13.66 -22.73 6.99
CA SER A 269 -13.13 -23.50 5.87
C SER A 269 -14.29 -23.96 5.00
N ASN A 270 -14.13 -23.86 3.68
CA ASN A 270 -15.14 -24.36 2.74
C ASN A 270 -14.93 -25.85 2.37
N SER A 271 -13.96 -26.55 3.01
CA SER A 271 -13.74 -27.99 2.82
C SER A 271 -13.74 -28.80 4.13
N GLY A 272 -14.00 -28.18 5.28
CA GLY A 272 -14.13 -28.87 6.56
C GLY A 272 -14.47 -27.95 7.73
N SER A 273 -14.50 -28.50 8.94
CA SER A 273 -14.70 -27.72 10.17
C SER A 273 -13.39 -27.08 10.64
N PRO A 274 -13.35 -25.77 10.93
CA PRO A 274 -12.30 -25.19 11.75
C PRO A 274 -12.22 -25.87 13.12
N THR A 275 -11.04 -25.95 13.72
CA THR A 275 -10.83 -26.58 15.03
C THR A 275 -9.90 -25.75 15.92
N GLY A 276 -10.09 -25.85 17.24
CA GLY A 276 -9.20 -25.23 18.24
C GLY A 276 -9.47 -23.75 18.53
N PHE A 277 -10.46 -23.11 17.88
CA PHE A 277 -10.86 -21.74 18.16
C PHE A 277 -11.86 -21.71 19.33
N ASP A 278 -11.68 -20.77 20.26
CA ASP A 278 -12.62 -20.51 21.35
C ASP A 278 -13.65 -19.44 20.90
N PRO A 279 -14.95 -19.75 20.83
CA PRO A 279 -15.98 -18.78 20.44
C PRO A 279 -15.99 -17.51 21.29
N LEU A 280 -15.55 -17.55 22.56
CA LEU A 280 -15.50 -16.36 23.43
C LEU A 280 -14.39 -15.38 23.04
N LEU A 281 -13.43 -15.81 22.22
CA LEU A 281 -12.29 -15.01 21.77
C LEU A 281 -12.39 -14.63 20.29
N VAL A 282 -13.51 -14.99 19.62
CA VAL A 282 -13.80 -14.61 18.23
C VAL A 282 -14.93 -13.60 18.23
N THR A 283 -14.63 -12.37 17.83
CA THR A 283 -15.61 -11.32 17.52
C THR A 283 -16.00 -11.45 16.05
N GLY A 284 -16.88 -12.41 15.78
CA GLY A 284 -17.31 -12.87 14.44
C GLY A 284 -17.98 -14.26 14.57
N GLU A 285 -18.30 -14.89 13.45
CA GLU A 285 -18.83 -16.26 13.41
C GLU A 285 -17.73 -17.30 13.13
N ILE A 286 -17.78 -18.43 13.83
CA ILE A 286 -16.98 -19.61 13.51
C ILE A 286 -17.86 -20.56 12.71
N HIS A 287 -17.60 -20.67 11.40
CA HIS A 287 -18.34 -21.56 10.51
C HIS A 287 -17.87 -23.00 10.68
N LEU A 288 -18.52 -23.75 11.58
CA LEU A 288 -18.16 -25.13 11.96
C LEU A 288 -18.41 -26.17 10.85
N ILE A 289 -19.16 -25.81 9.82
CA ILE A 289 -19.36 -26.62 8.63
C ILE A 289 -19.32 -25.71 7.41
N PRO A 290 -18.94 -26.21 6.23
CA PRO A 290 -19.14 -25.49 4.99
C PRO A 290 -20.62 -25.11 4.83
N ASP A 291 -20.88 -23.83 4.61
CA ASP A 291 -22.21 -23.25 4.47
C ASP A 291 -22.28 -22.22 3.34
N GLY A 292 -23.38 -21.48 3.23
CA GLY A 292 -23.55 -20.45 2.20
C GLY A 292 -22.53 -19.30 2.32
N SER A 293 -22.11 -18.96 3.53
CA SER A 293 -21.12 -17.90 3.78
C SER A 293 -19.73 -18.36 3.33
N THR A 294 -19.31 -19.56 3.74
CA THR A 294 -18.00 -20.11 3.34
C THR A 294 -17.92 -20.35 1.84
N ALA A 295 -19.01 -20.78 1.21
CA ALA A 295 -19.07 -20.97 -0.25
C ALA A 295 -18.96 -19.64 -1.00
N GLN A 296 -19.65 -18.60 -0.54
CA GLN A 296 -19.56 -17.27 -1.15
C GLN A 296 -18.18 -16.64 -0.93
N CYS A 297 -17.61 -16.78 0.28
CA CYS A 297 -16.26 -16.35 0.59
C CYS A 297 -15.22 -17.01 -0.33
N ALA A 298 -15.33 -18.33 -0.56
CA ALA A 298 -14.45 -19.05 -1.49
C ALA A 298 -14.51 -18.49 -2.92
N ASN A 299 -15.72 -18.21 -3.42
CA ASN A 299 -15.92 -17.63 -4.76
C ASN A 299 -15.33 -16.20 -4.85
N ASP A 300 -15.63 -15.35 -3.87
CA ASP A 300 -15.17 -13.95 -3.88
C ASP A 300 -13.64 -13.86 -3.66
N LEU A 301 -13.06 -14.74 -2.85
CA LEU A 301 -11.61 -14.86 -2.70
C LEU A 301 -10.95 -15.25 -4.02
N LEU A 302 -11.55 -16.18 -4.78
CA LEU A 302 -11.04 -16.57 -6.10
C LEU A 302 -11.12 -15.39 -7.09
N VAL A 303 -12.20 -14.60 -7.05
CA VAL A 303 -12.32 -13.37 -7.86
C VAL A 303 -11.23 -12.36 -7.49
N ALA A 304 -11.02 -12.09 -6.21
CA ALA A 304 -9.97 -11.19 -5.75
C ALA A 304 -8.57 -11.66 -6.16
N TYR A 305 -8.28 -12.95 -5.99
CA TYR A 305 -7.03 -13.58 -6.43
C TYR A 305 -6.82 -13.41 -7.94
N ASN A 306 -7.83 -13.72 -8.75
CA ASN A 306 -7.75 -13.59 -10.21
C ASN A 306 -7.57 -12.14 -10.64
N TYR A 307 -8.24 -11.19 -9.99
CA TYR A 307 -8.06 -9.77 -10.24
C TYR A 307 -6.61 -9.33 -9.99
N ILE A 308 -6.03 -9.70 -8.85
CA ILE A 308 -4.63 -9.35 -8.54
C ILE A 308 -3.68 -9.91 -9.62
N ASN A 309 -3.91 -11.12 -10.12
CA ASN A 309 -3.11 -11.70 -11.21
C ASN A 309 -3.19 -10.93 -12.54
N THR A 310 -4.21 -10.08 -12.73
CA THR A 310 -4.32 -9.22 -13.92
C THR A 310 -3.64 -7.86 -13.76
N LEU A 311 -3.26 -7.48 -12.54
CA LEU A 311 -2.58 -6.22 -12.30
C LEU A 311 -1.17 -6.26 -12.89
N PRO A 312 -0.82 -5.33 -13.80
CA PRO A 312 0.58 -5.15 -14.18
C PRO A 312 1.37 -4.72 -12.94
N TYR A 313 2.60 -5.20 -12.81
CA TYR A 313 3.52 -4.69 -11.81
C TYR A 313 4.17 -3.40 -12.30
N ASP A 314 4.37 -2.46 -11.38
CA ASP A 314 5.08 -1.21 -11.64
C ASP A 314 6.58 -1.40 -11.37
N ILE A 315 6.91 -2.14 -10.30
CA ILE A 315 8.29 -2.33 -9.82
C ILE A 315 8.55 -3.81 -9.54
N GLU A 316 9.64 -4.34 -10.08
CA GLU A 316 10.14 -5.67 -9.72
C GLU A 316 11.25 -5.56 -8.65
N LEU A 317 11.04 -6.19 -7.51
CA LEU A 317 12.04 -6.31 -6.46
C LEU A 317 12.95 -7.51 -6.76
N LEU A 318 14.10 -7.23 -7.37
CA LEU A 318 15.01 -8.20 -7.99
C LEU A 318 15.66 -9.20 -7.02
N TYR A 319 15.62 -8.94 -5.71
CA TYR A 319 16.27 -9.77 -4.69
C TYR A 319 15.29 -10.21 -3.59
N PRO A 320 14.33 -11.11 -3.88
CA PRO A 320 13.33 -11.57 -2.89
C PRO A 320 13.94 -12.17 -1.61
N ALA A 321 15.10 -12.84 -1.72
CA ALA A 321 15.83 -13.38 -0.57
C ALA A 321 16.44 -12.30 0.36
N GLN A 322 16.42 -11.04 -0.08
CA GLN A 322 16.87 -9.88 0.70
C GLN A 322 15.71 -8.94 1.06
N PHE A 323 14.46 -9.40 0.93
CA PHE A 323 13.29 -8.61 1.26
C PHE A 323 13.29 -8.17 2.74
N GLY A 324 12.62 -7.06 3.06
CA GLY A 324 12.77 -6.36 4.33
C GLY A 324 14.07 -5.56 4.39
N LYS A 325 14.90 -5.77 5.42
CA LYS A 325 16.10 -4.97 5.70
C LYS A 325 15.82 -3.50 6.02
N ASN A 326 14.63 -3.17 6.53
CA ASN A 326 14.08 -1.81 6.62
C ASN A 326 13.78 -1.16 5.26
N LEU A 327 13.59 -1.96 4.20
CA LEU A 327 13.10 -1.48 2.91
C LEU A 327 11.82 -0.64 3.10
N VAL A 328 11.78 0.47 2.39
CA VAL A 328 10.62 1.35 2.32
C VAL A 328 10.02 1.20 0.94
N LEU A 329 8.72 0.87 0.87
CA LEU A 329 7.94 0.80 -0.35
C LEU A 329 6.91 1.93 -0.38
N THR A 330 6.55 2.34 -1.58
CA THR A 330 5.54 3.35 -1.90
C THR A 330 4.33 2.71 -2.60
N PRO A 331 3.24 3.45 -2.85
CA PRO A 331 2.02 2.86 -3.42
C PRO A 331 2.21 2.39 -4.87
N HIS A 332 2.40 1.08 -5.06
CA HIS A 332 2.60 0.42 -6.35
C HIS A 332 2.14 -1.05 -6.30
N THR A 333 2.07 -1.67 -7.47
CA THR A 333 2.09 -3.14 -7.62
C THR A 333 3.54 -3.62 -7.72
N TYR A 334 3.97 -4.43 -6.75
CA TYR A 334 5.31 -5.02 -6.70
C TYR A 334 5.31 -6.46 -7.14
N LEU A 335 6.36 -6.87 -7.85
CA LEU A 335 6.64 -8.26 -8.20
C LEU A 335 7.92 -8.77 -7.54
N MET A 336 7.87 -9.98 -7.01
CA MET A 336 9.04 -10.78 -6.62
C MET A 336 8.99 -12.13 -7.33
N GLY A 337 9.97 -12.42 -8.20
CA GLY A 337 10.02 -13.64 -9.01
C GLY A 337 10.34 -14.94 -8.27
N GLY A 338 10.48 -14.93 -6.95
CA GLY A 338 10.89 -16.10 -6.16
C GLY A 338 10.47 -16.00 -4.69
N ALA A 339 10.91 -16.99 -3.91
CA ALA A 339 10.62 -17.04 -2.48
C ALA A 339 11.19 -15.81 -1.75
N ALA A 340 10.33 -15.15 -0.99
CA ALA A 340 10.67 -13.95 -0.24
C ALA A 340 10.84 -14.27 1.24
N THR A 341 11.83 -13.63 1.85
CA THR A 341 12.01 -13.70 3.29
C THR A 341 12.44 -12.34 3.83
N PHE A 342 11.88 -11.95 4.98
CA PHE A 342 12.34 -10.77 5.69
C PHE A 342 12.54 -11.04 7.18
N THR A 343 13.66 -10.54 7.70
CA THR A 343 14.14 -10.86 9.05
C THR A 343 14.01 -9.72 10.05
N ASP A 344 13.45 -8.59 9.63
CA ASP A 344 13.34 -7.36 10.40
C ASP A 344 12.08 -6.59 9.98
N SER A 345 12.21 -5.33 9.55
CA SER A 345 11.08 -4.49 9.21
C SER A 345 10.96 -4.25 7.71
N LEU A 346 9.72 -4.14 7.25
CA LEU A 346 9.33 -3.54 5.98
C LEU A 346 8.47 -2.32 6.29
N TYR A 347 8.71 -1.21 5.62
CA TYR A 347 7.91 0.01 5.74
C TYR A 347 7.05 0.21 4.49
N LEU A 348 5.76 0.43 4.68
CA LEU A 348 4.84 0.85 3.61
C LEU A 348 4.50 2.32 3.87
N ASN A 349 4.97 3.18 2.97
CA ASN A 349 4.89 4.62 3.10
C ASN A 349 3.89 5.19 2.09
N ALA A 350 2.73 5.62 2.57
CA ALA A 350 1.71 6.17 1.67
C ALA A 350 1.93 7.64 1.29
N GLN A 351 3.06 8.23 1.69
CA GLN A 351 3.46 9.60 1.33
C GLN A 351 2.38 10.67 1.61
N GLY A 352 1.58 10.46 2.66
CA GLY A 352 0.50 11.35 3.06
C GLY A 352 -0.87 11.03 2.45
N ASN A 353 -0.97 10.05 1.53
CA ASN A 353 -2.22 9.63 0.90
C ASN A 353 -2.85 8.45 1.68
N PRO A 354 -3.88 8.66 2.51
CA PRO A 354 -4.47 7.59 3.32
C PRO A 354 -5.20 6.51 2.51
N ASP A 355 -5.56 6.80 1.27
CA ASP A 355 -6.28 5.89 0.38
C ASP A 355 -5.34 5.09 -0.53
N ALA A 356 -4.03 5.31 -0.43
CA ALA A 356 -3.05 4.65 -1.26
C ALA A 356 -3.03 3.13 -1.04
N VAL A 357 -2.82 2.39 -2.13
CA VAL A 357 -2.90 0.93 -2.20
C VAL A 357 -1.52 0.33 -2.47
N PHE A 358 -1.24 -0.78 -1.80
CA PHE A 358 -0.04 -1.58 -2.00
C PHE A 358 -0.46 -3.00 -2.39
N VAL A 359 0.04 -3.49 -3.52
CA VAL A 359 -0.14 -4.89 -3.92
C VAL A 359 1.24 -5.52 -4.07
N ILE A 360 1.53 -6.56 -3.30
CA ILE A 360 2.82 -7.26 -3.30
C ILE A 360 2.59 -8.68 -3.81
N GLN A 361 3.06 -8.96 -5.03
CA GLN A 361 2.96 -10.26 -5.68
C GLN A 361 4.26 -11.04 -5.51
N ILE A 362 4.17 -12.24 -4.91
CA ILE A 362 5.31 -13.10 -4.61
C ILE A 362 5.12 -14.43 -5.34
N ASN A 363 5.99 -14.69 -6.32
CA ASN A 363 6.02 -15.94 -7.06
C ASN A 363 6.89 -16.98 -6.33
N GLY A 364 6.52 -17.29 -5.10
CA GLY A 364 7.21 -18.24 -4.23
C GLY A 364 6.70 -18.15 -2.79
N ALA A 365 7.29 -18.97 -1.91
CA ALA A 365 6.94 -18.94 -0.49
C ALA A 365 7.32 -17.61 0.18
N LEU A 366 6.53 -17.20 1.18
CA LEU A 366 6.82 -16.06 2.05
C LEU A 366 7.14 -16.57 3.46
N SER A 367 8.28 -16.16 4.00
CA SER A 367 8.66 -16.50 5.38
C SER A 367 9.23 -15.30 6.14
N THR A 368 9.01 -15.23 7.45
CA THR A 368 9.61 -14.20 8.30
C THR A 368 10.51 -14.78 9.40
N SER A 369 11.35 -13.95 10.01
CA SER A 369 11.97 -14.26 11.31
C SER A 369 11.08 -13.81 12.48
N THR A 370 11.41 -14.30 13.68
CA THR A 370 10.83 -13.84 14.94
C THR A 370 10.96 -12.33 15.08
N TYR A 371 9.92 -11.66 15.56
CA TYR A 371 9.83 -10.20 15.75
C TYR A 371 9.87 -9.35 14.47
N SER A 372 9.68 -9.95 13.30
CA SER A 372 9.59 -9.18 12.05
C SER A 372 8.37 -8.25 12.03
N LYS A 373 8.43 -7.14 11.28
CA LYS A 373 7.38 -6.13 11.28
C LYS A 373 7.05 -5.62 9.88
N VAL A 374 5.77 -5.50 9.57
CA VAL A 374 5.26 -4.63 8.51
C VAL A 374 4.75 -3.35 9.16
N LEU A 375 5.42 -2.24 8.91
CA LEU A 375 5.16 -0.94 9.52
C LEU A 375 4.50 -0.01 8.50
N LEU A 376 3.38 0.58 8.88
CA LEU A 376 2.63 1.53 8.06
C LEU A 376 2.96 2.95 8.49
N ILE A 377 3.39 3.80 7.55
CA ILE A 377 3.77 5.18 7.85
C ILE A 377 3.09 6.17 6.89
N ASN A 378 3.02 7.43 7.33
CA ASN A 378 2.53 8.57 6.56
C ASN A 378 1.17 8.31 5.87
N GLY A 379 0.20 7.81 6.63
CA GLY A 379 -1.17 7.59 6.15
C GLY A 379 -1.46 6.18 5.66
N ALA A 380 -0.47 5.31 5.46
CA ALA A 380 -0.70 3.93 5.02
C ALA A 380 -1.66 3.19 5.98
N GLN A 381 -2.61 2.44 5.42
CA GLN A 381 -3.62 1.72 6.18
C GLN A 381 -3.63 0.24 5.80
N SER A 382 -3.74 -0.66 6.78
CA SER A 382 -3.67 -2.11 6.54
C SER A 382 -4.79 -2.61 5.61
N LYS A 383 -5.95 -1.96 5.62
CA LYS A 383 -7.06 -2.25 4.70
C LYS A 383 -6.71 -2.12 3.22
N ASN A 384 -5.67 -1.35 2.89
CA ASN A 384 -5.24 -1.07 1.51
C ASN A 384 -3.95 -1.83 1.14
N VAL A 385 -3.52 -2.80 1.95
CA VAL A 385 -2.31 -3.60 1.71
C VAL A 385 -2.72 -5.02 1.37
N TYR A 386 -2.26 -5.52 0.23
CA TYR A 386 -2.59 -6.83 -0.29
C TYR A 386 -1.33 -7.63 -0.63
N TRP A 387 -1.28 -8.86 -0.16
CA TRP A 387 -0.18 -9.79 -0.39
C TRP A 387 -0.73 -10.96 -1.19
N LYS A 388 -0.24 -11.16 -2.40
CA LYS A 388 -0.54 -12.34 -3.21
C LYS A 388 0.68 -13.24 -3.22
N VAL A 389 0.53 -14.47 -2.72
CA VAL A 389 1.65 -15.41 -2.55
C VAL A 389 1.37 -16.71 -3.27
N GLU A 390 2.25 -17.09 -4.19
CA GLU A 390 2.25 -18.39 -4.88
C GLU A 390 3.17 -19.38 -4.16
N GLY A 391 2.68 -19.94 -3.05
CA GLY A 391 3.43 -20.87 -2.22
C GLY A 391 3.10 -20.73 -0.75
N ALA A 392 3.82 -21.48 0.08
CA ALA A 392 3.57 -21.49 1.52
C ALA A 392 3.87 -20.13 2.17
N VAL A 393 3.08 -19.78 3.19
CA VAL A 393 3.29 -18.59 4.02
C VAL A 393 3.58 -19.01 5.46
N SER A 394 4.64 -18.46 6.04
CA SER A 394 5.02 -18.64 7.44
C SER A 394 5.36 -17.30 8.08
N ILE A 395 4.57 -16.88 9.06
CA ILE A 395 4.80 -15.65 9.84
C ILE A 395 5.26 -16.08 11.22
N ASN A 396 6.49 -15.74 11.57
CA ASN A 396 7.18 -16.27 12.74
C ASN A 396 6.77 -15.57 14.03
N ASP A 397 7.23 -16.12 15.16
CA ASP A 397 6.83 -15.74 16.50
C ASP A 397 6.96 -14.22 16.75
N TYR A 398 5.96 -13.64 17.39
CA TYR A 398 5.93 -12.24 17.84
C TYR A 398 6.06 -11.18 16.72
N SER A 399 5.81 -11.57 15.47
CA SER A 399 5.80 -10.64 14.35
C SER A 399 4.54 -9.77 14.32
N VAL A 400 4.67 -8.56 13.76
CA VAL A 400 3.53 -7.69 13.42
C VAL A 400 3.36 -7.70 11.91
N PHE A 401 2.23 -8.18 11.42
CA PHE A 401 1.94 -8.25 9.98
C PHE A 401 0.71 -7.41 9.64
N CYS A 402 0.78 -6.66 8.54
CA CYS A 402 -0.29 -5.76 8.10
C CYS A 402 -0.74 -6.11 6.69
N GLY A 403 -2.06 -6.18 6.47
CA GLY A 403 -2.65 -6.39 5.15
C GLY A 403 -3.41 -7.71 4.98
N THR A 404 -4.08 -7.83 3.84
CA THR A 404 -4.81 -9.05 3.44
C THR A 404 -3.86 -9.98 2.71
N ILE A 405 -3.59 -11.14 3.29
CA ILE A 405 -2.81 -12.21 2.66
C ILE A 405 -3.77 -13.10 1.86
N ILE A 406 -3.50 -13.24 0.56
CA ILE A 406 -4.14 -14.17 -0.36
C ILE A 406 -3.07 -15.16 -0.80
N CYS A 407 -3.05 -16.30 -0.12
CA CYS A 407 -2.15 -17.42 -0.40
C CYS A 407 -2.79 -18.36 -1.43
N ASN A 408 -2.02 -18.79 -2.41
CA ASN A 408 -2.43 -19.78 -3.40
C ASN A 408 -1.39 -20.89 -3.51
N ASN A 409 -1.86 -22.12 -3.76
CA ASN A 409 -1.01 -23.28 -4.03
C ASN A 409 0.04 -23.54 -2.92
N GLY A 410 -0.36 -23.36 -1.66
CA GLY A 410 0.54 -23.47 -0.52
C GLY A 410 -0.19 -23.41 0.80
N ALA A 411 0.37 -24.07 1.82
CA ALA A 411 -0.16 -23.94 3.17
C ALA A 411 0.12 -22.54 3.72
N LEU A 412 -0.89 -21.91 4.30
CA LEU A 412 -0.74 -20.76 5.18
C LEU A 412 -0.46 -21.30 6.59
N GLY A 413 0.62 -22.09 6.67
CA GLY A 413 0.72 -23.23 7.58
C GLY A 413 1.34 -22.93 8.95
N ALA A 414 1.76 -21.70 9.19
CA ALA A 414 2.40 -21.29 10.44
C ALA A 414 2.29 -19.77 10.66
N ILE A 415 1.11 -19.29 11.11
CA ILE A 415 1.04 -18.00 11.78
C ILE A 415 1.33 -18.25 13.25
N ASN A 416 2.59 -18.04 13.65
CA ASN A 416 3.15 -18.58 14.89
C ASN A 416 2.84 -17.72 16.14
N THR A 417 3.42 -18.11 17.27
CA THR A 417 3.05 -17.63 18.61
C THR A 417 3.20 -16.13 18.75
N GLY A 418 2.15 -15.45 19.22
CA GLY A 418 2.20 -14.03 19.52
C GLY A 418 2.25 -13.11 18.30
N VAL A 419 1.97 -13.63 17.09
CA VAL A 419 1.80 -12.78 15.91
C VAL A 419 0.60 -11.86 16.11
N THR A 420 0.79 -10.57 15.82
CA THR A 420 -0.30 -9.60 15.63
C THR A 420 -0.55 -9.41 14.14
N LEU A 421 -1.69 -9.88 13.65
CA LEU A 421 -2.12 -9.73 12.25
C LEU A 421 -3.17 -8.61 12.15
N ASN A 422 -2.76 -7.42 11.73
CA ASN A 422 -3.66 -6.33 11.38
C ASN A 422 -4.10 -6.50 9.92
N GLY A 423 -5.00 -7.43 9.67
CA GLY A 423 -5.28 -7.91 8.33
C GLY A 423 -6.10 -9.19 8.28
N ARG A 424 -5.93 -9.94 7.21
CA ARG A 424 -6.62 -11.21 6.98
C ARG A 424 -5.63 -12.27 6.49
N ALA A 425 -5.86 -13.52 6.85
CA ALA A 425 -5.15 -14.68 6.31
C ALA A 425 -6.14 -15.54 5.53
N LEU A 426 -6.07 -15.44 4.21
CA LEU A 426 -6.98 -16.11 3.28
C LEU A 426 -6.16 -17.03 2.38
N THR A 427 -6.61 -18.27 2.18
CA THR A 427 -5.98 -19.18 1.22
C THR A 427 -6.98 -19.81 0.27
N THR A 428 -6.67 -19.81 -1.03
CA THR A 428 -7.48 -20.44 -2.08
C THR A 428 -7.32 -21.96 -2.11
N ALA A 429 -6.20 -22.47 -1.61
CA ALA A 429 -5.91 -23.90 -1.49
C ALA A 429 -4.75 -24.11 -0.52
N GLY A 430 -4.98 -24.90 0.53
CA GLY A 430 -3.98 -25.25 1.53
C GLY A 430 -4.50 -25.17 2.96
N ALA A 431 -3.84 -25.91 3.84
CA ALA A 431 -4.10 -25.83 5.28
C ALA A 431 -3.70 -24.45 5.83
N LEU A 432 -4.45 -23.97 6.82
CA LEU A 432 -4.19 -22.75 7.55
C LEU A 432 -4.06 -23.07 9.04
N ASN A 433 -2.88 -22.83 9.62
CA ASN A 433 -2.65 -23.08 11.05
C ASN A 433 -2.24 -21.81 11.77
N THR A 434 -2.87 -21.58 12.91
CA THR A 434 -2.60 -20.45 13.82
C THR A 434 -2.13 -20.96 15.18
N PHE A 435 -1.24 -20.22 15.82
CA PHE A 435 -0.70 -20.55 17.14
C PHE A 435 -0.75 -19.32 18.04
N SER A 436 -1.70 -19.26 18.97
CA SER A 436 -1.83 -18.16 19.95
C SER A 436 -1.60 -16.75 19.39
N ILE A 437 -2.39 -16.37 18.38
CA ILE A 437 -2.25 -15.11 17.65
C ILE A 437 -3.30 -14.08 18.07
N ASP A 438 -3.09 -12.83 17.69
CA ASP A 438 -4.13 -11.80 17.67
C ASP A 438 -4.36 -11.35 16.22
N ALA A 439 -5.56 -11.60 15.67
CA ALA A 439 -5.89 -11.26 14.29
C ALA A 439 -7.08 -10.29 14.21
N ILE A 440 -6.88 -9.15 13.56
CA ILE A 440 -7.86 -8.06 13.48
C ILE A 440 -8.12 -7.73 12.01
N ALA A 441 -9.24 -8.21 11.46
CA ALA A 441 -9.65 -7.87 10.11
C ALA A 441 -10.13 -6.41 10.04
N PRO A 442 -9.52 -5.55 9.21
CA PRO A 442 -9.91 -4.15 9.13
C PRO A 442 -11.18 -3.96 8.28
N ASN A 443 -12.05 -3.03 8.66
CA ASN A 443 -13.27 -2.68 7.92
C ASN A 443 -14.19 -3.88 7.64
N LEU A 444 -14.57 -4.62 8.68
CA LEU A 444 -15.61 -5.64 8.55
C LEU A 444 -16.92 -4.98 8.06
N PRO A 445 -17.50 -5.47 6.93
CA PRO A 445 -18.82 -5.03 6.49
C PRO A 445 -19.89 -5.21 7.59
N LEU A 446 -20.87 -4.29 7.63
CA LEU A 446 -21.99 -4.40 8.58
C LEU A 446 -22.92 -5.58 8.29
N ASN A 447 -22.82 -6.16 7.08
CA ASN A 447 -23.63 -7.28 6.60
C ASN A 447 -22.83 -8.59 6.55
N CYS A 448 -21.86 -8.78 7.45
CA CYS A 448 -21.16 -10.05 7.58
C CYS A 448 -22.02 -11.19 8.11
N GLU A 449 -23.18 -10.88 8.68
CA GLU A 449 -24.22 -11.87 8.86
C GLU A 449 -24.74 -12.32 7.49
N SER A 450 -24.59 -13.62 7.24
CA SER A 450 -25.16 -14.37 6.13
C SER A 450 -26.52 -13.82 5.69
N VAL A 451 -26.73 -13.72 4.38
CA VAL A 451 -28.02 -13.53 3.68
C VAL A 451 -29.01 -14.70 3.91
N GLY A 452 -28.77 -15.53 4.93
CA GLY A 452 -29.71 -16.51 5.44
C GLY A 452 -30.89 -15.82 6.11
N VAL A 453 -32.09 -16.33 5.83
CA VAL A 453 -33.29 -15.94 6.57
C VAL A 453 -33.02 -16.20 8.05
N SER A 454 -32.98 -15.14 8.86
CA SER A 454 -33.00 -15.23 10.31
C SER A 454 -34.20 -16.10 10.70
N THR A 455 -33.93 -17.22 11.36
CA THR A 455 -34.99 -18.05 11.92
C THR A 455 -35.61 -17.23 13.04
N ILE A 456 -36.78 -16.65 12.77
CA ILE A 456 -37.58 -16.04 13.83
C ILE A 456 -38.16 -17.20 14.63
N GLU A 457 -37.53 -17.57 15.73
CA GLU A 457 -38.17 -18.40 16.75
C GLU A 457 -39.25 -17.54 17.44
N ILE A 458 -40.46 -17.55 16.88
CA ILE A 458 -41.63 -17.08 17.62
C ILE A 458 -42.05 -18.21 18.55
N THR A 459 -42.17 -17.90 19.84
CA THR A 459 -42.44 -18.82 20.94
C THR A 459 -43.82 -19.48 20.92
N ASP A 460 -44.64 -19.25 19.89
CA ASP A 460 -45.95 -19.88 19.67
C ASP A 460 -46.06 -20.32 18.20
N GLU A 461 -45.77 -21.59 17.91
CA GLU A 461 -45.89 -22.16 16.56
C GLU A 461 -47.36 -22.17 16.10
N VAL A 462 -47.72 -21.25 15.21
CA VAL A 462 -49.07 -21.17 14.62
C VAL A 462 -49.36 -22.38 13.73
N MET A 463 -48.31 -22.99 13.13
CA MET A 463 -48.43 -24.15 12.26
C MET A 463 -47.38 -25.24 12.53
N ALA A 464 -47.80 -26.51 12.48
CA ALA A 464 -46.93 -27.68 12.44
C ALA A 464 -46.92 -28.30 11.03
N ILE A 465 -45.74 -28.75 10.58
CA ILE A 465 -45.57 -29.46 9.31
C ILE A 465 -45.06 -30.87 9.58
N TYR A 466 -45.85 -31.88 9.22
CA TYR A 466 -45.54 -33.29 9.46
C TYR A 466 -46.07 -34.20 8.33
N PRO A 467 -45.32 -35.23 7.91
CA PRO A 467 -43.96 -35.56 8.36
C PRO A 467 -42.91 -34.58 7.82
N ASN A 468 -41.87 -34.34 8.61
CA ASN A 468 -40.66 -33.61 8.21
C ASN A 468 -39.47 -34.21 8.97
N PRO A 469 -38.57 -34.97 8.32
CA PRO A 469 -38.45 -35.18 6.87
C PRO A 469 -39.60 -35.96 6.22
N PHE A 470 -39.79 -35.80 4.90
CA PHE A 470 -40.80 -36.49 4.07
C PHE A 470 -40.23 -36.92 2.72
N ASN A 471 -40.93 -37.82 2.00
CA ASN A 471 -40.52 -38.22 0.64
C ASN A 471 -41.16 -37.29 -0.41
N GLN A 472 -42.44 -37.52 -0.74
CA GLN A 472 -43.14 -36.77 -1.79
C GLN A 472 -44.24 -35.85 -1.24
N MET A 473 -44.74 -36.13 -0.03
CA MET A 473 -45.89 -35.45 0.54
C MET A 473 -45.61 -35.06 1.99
N THR A 474 -45.98 -33.85 2.37
CA THR A 474 -46.05 -33.43 3.77
C THR A 474 -47.38 -32.73 4.03
N THR A 475 -47.77 -32.60 5.30
CA THR A 475 -49.02 -31.95 5.67
C THR A 475 -48.75 -30.79 6.61
N ILE A 476 -49.37 -29.65 6.30
CA ILE A 476 -49.38 -28.49 7.18
C ILE A 476 -50.65 -28.50 8.01
N SER A 477 -50.52 -28.25 9.30
CA SER A 477 -51.60 -28.19 10.28
C SER A 477 -51.54 -26.89 11.05
N ILE A 478 -52.68 -26.21 11.23
CA ILE A 478 -52.82 -24.97 12.00
C ILE A 478 -53.25 -25.32 13.42
N HIS A 479 -52.51 -24.86 14.44
CA HIS A 479 -52.79 -25.20 15.85
C HIS A 479 -54.00 -24.47 16.43
N ASP A 480 -54.27 -23.24 15.99
CA ASP A 480 -55.43 -22.45 16.44
C ASP A 480 -56.24 -21.96 15.23
N ALA A 481 -57.31 -22.67 14.90
CA ALA A 481 -58.20 -22.36 13.77
C ALA A 481 -59.29 -21.35 14.14
N SER A 482 -59.13 -20.60 15.24
CA SER A 482 -60.09 -19.59 15.68
C SER A 482 -59.87 -18.25 14.97
N GLU A 483 -60.93 -17.81 14.29
CA GLU A 483 -61.05 -16.61 13.43
C GLU A 483 -60.47 -16.71 12.01
N SER A 484 -61.19 -16.07 11.09
CA SER A 484 -61.14 -16.16 9.62
C SER A 484 -59.86 -15.59 8.99
N ASN A 485 -58.70 -16.02 9.46
CA ASN A 485 -57.40 -15.59 8.94
C ASN A 485 -56.95 -16.49 7.79
N SER A 486 -56.76 -15.89 6.60
CA SER A 486 -56.08 -16.54 5.48
C SER A 486 -54.58 -16.42 5.68
N TYR A 487 -53.87 -17.55 5.75
CA TYR A 487 -52.41 -17.56 5.79
C TYR A 487 -51.86 -17.73 4.38
N VAL A 488 -50.76 -17.04 4.06
CA VAL A 488 -50.01 -17.30 2.82
C VAL A 488 -48.76 -18.08 3.18
N LEU A 489 -48.57 -19.22 2.53
CA LEU A 489 -47.37 -20.02 2.65
C LEU A 489 -46.54 -19.86 1.39
N GLU A 490 -45.29 -19.47 1.57
CA GLU A 490 -44.28 -19.45 0.53
C GLU A 490 -43.17 -20.44 0.87
N ILE A 491 -42.75 -21.25 -0.09
CA ILE A 491 -41.65 -22.21 0.05
C ILE A 491 -40.61 -21.93 -1.02
N TYR A 492 -39.35 -21.95 -0.61
CA TYR A 492 -38.19 -21.62 -1.42
C TYR A 492 -37.20 -22.79 -1.41
N ASN A 493 -36.50 -23.00 -2.52
CA ASN A 493 -35.36 -23.91 -2.56
C ASN A 493 -34.11 -23.27 -1.89
N ALA A 494 -33.05 -24.06 -1.73
CA ALA A 494 -31.81 -23.59 -1.11
C ALA A 494 -31.11 -22.45 -1.87
N MET A 495 -31.47 -22.21 -3.13
CA MET A 495 -30.95 -21.13 -3.97
C MET A 495 -31.84 -19.86 -3.92
N GLY A 496 -32.91 -19.87 -3.12
CA GLY A 496 -33.82 -18.73 -2.94
C GLY A 496 -34.92 -18.60 -3.99
N GLU A 497 -35.08 -19.58 -4.88
CA GLU A 497 -36.17 -19.60 -5.87
C GLU A 497 -37.48 -20.04 -5.19
N GLN A 498 -38.58 -19.31 -5.44
CA GLN A 498 -39.89 -19.63 -4.89
C GLN A 498 -40.51 -20.83 -5.63
N MET A 499 -40.69 -21.93 -4.90
CA MET A 499 -41.20 -23.20 -5.41
C MET A 499 -42.71 -23.32 -5.24
N ILE A 500 -43.24 -22.87 -4.10
CA ILE A 500 -44.68 -22.92 -3.78
C ILE A 500 -45.10 -21.56 -3.23
N ASN A 501 -46.26 -21.07 -3.66
CA ASN A 501 -46.96 -19.96 -3.02
C ASN A 501 -48.46 -20.29 -3.01
N THR A 502 -49.01 -20.47 -1.82
CA THR A 502 -50.40 -20.92 -1.67
C THR A 502 -51.07 -20.29 -0.46
N ILE A 503 -52.40 -20.17 -0.54
CA ILE A 503 -53.23 -19.66 0.55
C ILE A 503 -53.74 -20.86 1.35
N ILE A 504 -53.46 -20.89 2.65
CA ILE A 504 -53.93 -21.91 3.57
C ILE A 504 -55.19 -21.39 4.26
N THR A 505 -56.33 -22.00 3.94
CA THR A 505 -57.64 -21.71 4.55
C THR A 505 -58.20 -22.88 5.35
N ASN A 506 -57.61 -24.07 5.20
CA ASN A 506 -58.06 -25.29 5.86
C ASN A 506 -57.16 -25.62 7.05
N PRO A 507 -57.71 -26.18 8.16
CA PRO A 507 -56.94 -26.56 9.34
C PRO A 507 -55.82 -27.58 9.05
N SER A 508 -55.97 -28.34 7.96
CA SER A 508 -54.97 -29.28 7.46
C SER A 508 -54.92 -29.19 5.94
N THR A 509 -53.73 -28.97 5.38
CA THR A 509 -53.51 -28.85 3.93
C THR A 509 -52.32 -29.73 3.52
N PRO A 510 -52.52 -30.71 2.63
CA PRO A 510 -51.43 -31.50 2.08
C PRO A 510 -50.62 -30.68 1.07
N LEU A 511 -49.31 -30.86 1.08
CA LEU A 511 -48.38 -30.31 0.10
C LEU A 511 -47.74 -31.44 -0.68
N ASP A 512 -47.75 -31.28 -2.00
CA ASP A 512 -47.17 -32.21 -2.95
C ASP A 512 -45.83 -31.66 -3.46
N PHE A 513 -44.78 -32.47 -3.29
CA PHE A 513 -43.42 -32.20 -3.72
C PHE A 513 -42.94 -33.17 -4.80
N THR A 514 -43.85 -33.93 -5.44
CA THR A 514 -43.49 -34.95 -6.44
C THR A 514 -42.66 -34.40 -7.60
N ASP A 515 -42.88 -33.15 -7.98
CA ASP A 515 -42.17 -32.49 -9.08
C ASP A 515 -40.87 -31.78 -8.66
N PHE A 516 -40.50 -31.84 -7.38
CA PHE A 516 -39.30 -31.20 -6.85
C PHE A 516 -38.21 -32.23 -6.50
N ASN A 517 -36.95 -31.85 -6.72
CA ASN A 517 -35.82 -32.69 -6.34
C ASN A 517 -35.72 -32.80 -4.80
N SER A 518 -35.25 -33.96 -4.30
CA SER A 518 -34.89 -34.12 -2.89
C SER A 518 -33.88 -33.05 -2.47
N GLY A 519 -34.05 -32.51 -1.26
CA GLY A 519 -33.25 -31.40 -0.79
C GLY A 519 -33.86 -30.63 0.39
N MET A 520 -33.17 -29.57 0.77
CA MET A 520 -33.61 -28.64 1.80
C MET A 520 -34.42 -27.51 1.18
N PHE A 521 -35.58 -27.24 1.78
CA PHE A 521 -36.44 -26.12 1.46
C PHE A 521 -36.66 -25.25 2.69
N PHE A 522 -36.97 -23.98 2.45
CA PHE A 522 -37.28 -23.00 3.49
C PHE A 522 -38.69 -22.48 3.28
N TYR A 523 -39.46 -22.33 4.34
CA TYR A 523 -40.80 -21.78 4.25
C TYR A 523 -40.94 -20.49 5.03
N LYS A 524 -41.84 -19.61 4.54
CA LYS A 524 -42.33 -18.42 5.22
C LYS A 524 -43.84 -18.47 5.27
N VAL A 525 -44.40 -18.13 6.42
CA VAL A 525 -45.83 -18.00 6.65
C VAL A 525 -46.15 -16.55 6.86
N PHE A 526 -47.14 -16.04 6.14
CA PHE A 526 -47.64 -14.69 6.29
C PHE A 526 -49.06 -14.67 6.83
N SER A 527 -49.33 -13.71 7.70
CA SER A 527 -50.67 -13.24 8.05
C SER A 527 -50.70 -11.73 7.93
N ASN A 528 -51.72 -11.17 7.27
CA ASN A 528 -51.83 -9.72 7.01
C ASN A 528 -50.53 -9.07 6.46
N GLN A 529 -49.86 -9.76 5.52
CA GLN A 529 -48.59 -9.34 4.89
C GLN A 529 -47.36 -9.29 5.81
N GLN A 530 -47.46 -9.76 7.05
CA GLN A 530 -46.33 -9.90 7.97
C GLN A 530 -45.91 -11.38 8.09
N VAL A 531 -44.60 -11.63 8.13
CA VAL A 531 -44.06 -12.97 8.39
C VAL A 531 -44.33 -13.32 9.84
N ILE A 532 -45.08 -14.40 10.06
CA ILE A 532 -45.43 -14.89 11.40
C ILE A 532 -44.73 -16.21 11.76
N GLN A 533 -44.16 -16.92 10.78
CA GLN A 533 -43.40 -18.14 11.04
C GLN A 533 -42.45 -18.43 9.88
N THR A 534 -41.28 -18.97 10.18
CA THR A 534 -40.34 -19.48 9.18
C THR A 534 -39.79 -20.82 9.63
N GLY A 535 -39.39 -21.68 8.70
CA GLY A 535 -38.72 -22.92 9.08
C GLY A 535 -38.15 -23.70 7.90
N LYS A 536 -37.68 -24.90 8.19
CA LYS A 536 -37.00 -25.79 7.23
C LYS A 536 -37.85 -27.02 6.94
N LEU A 537 -37.81 -27.48 5.69
CA LEU A 537 -38.43 -28.69 5.19
C LEU A 537 -37.36 -29.56 4.53
N ILE A 538 -37.39 -30.87 4.81
CA ILE A 538 -36.44 -31.84 4.27
C ILE A 538 -37.21 -32.86 3.44
N ALA A 539 -37.07 -32.77 2.11
CA ALA A 539 -37.57 -33.79 1.19
C ALA A 539 -36.45 -34.82 0.90
N GLN A 540 -36.75 -36.10 1.03
CA GLN A 540 -35.82 -37.23 0.86
C GLN A 540 -36.13 -38.04 -0.39
#